data_AF-A0A969EKK9-F1
#
_entry.id   AF-A0A969EKK9-F1
#
_cell.length_a   1.000
_cell.length_b   1.000
_cell.length_c   1.000
_cell.angle_alpha   90.00
_cell.angle_beta   90.00
_cell.angle_gamma   90.00
#
_symmetry.space_group_name_H-M   'P 1'
#
loop_
_entity.id
_entity.type
_entity.pdbx_description
1 polymer ?
#
loop_
_entity_poly.entity_id
_entity_poly.type
_entity_poly.pdbx_seq_one_letter_code
_entity_poly.pdbx_strand_id
1 'polypeptide(L)'
;MEYLQRLRAASRYDRIGALTLTEDLPEPVDLSQYVKDALSHYWGGPKLSKSPLLNLRIVERALDEHEGNPSNALRTILKEAIERVRPEGERRFTGEWILYNILELKFMQGRKVREVAMRLAMSEADLYRKQRVAIEAVGQAVAEMELQAHEEELEISGVGDSWSGD
;
A
#
# COMPACT_ATOMS: atom_id res chain seq x y z
N MET A 1 -19.39 32.45 -12.79
CA MET A 1 -18.70 32.37 -11.47
C MET A 1 -19.35 31.24 -10.68
N GLU A 2 -19.04 29.98 -11.01
CA GLU A 2 -19.73 28.82 -10.40
C GLU A 2 -18.88 27.53 -10.47
N TYR A 3 -17.55 27.65 -10.37
CA TYR A 3 -16.66 26.48 -10.33
C TYR A 3 -16.13 26.18 -8.91
N LEU A 4 -16.12 27.19 -8.03
CA LEU A 4 -15.57 27.09 -6.67
C LEU A 4 -16.58 26.60 -5.62
N GLN A 5 -17.86 26.41 -5.96
CA GLN A 5 -18.86 25.88 -5.03
C GLN A 5 -18.97 24.34 -5.05
N ARG A 6 -18.64 23.68 -6.16
CA ARG A 6 -18.61 22.19 -6.24
C ARG A 6 -17.46 21.58 -5.43
N LEU A 7 -16.30 22.25 -5.38
CA LEU A 7 -15.13 21.80 -4.61
C LEU A 7 -15.32 21.85 -3.08
N ARG A 8 -16.26 22.66 -2.57
CA ARG A 8 -16.58 22.68 -1.12
C ARG A 8 -17.61 21.62 -0.70
N ALA A 9 -18.31 21.00 -1.65
CA ALA A 9 -19.23 19.91 -1.36
C ALA A 9 -18.49 18.56 -1.31
N ALA A 10 -17.50 18.35 -2.18
CA ALA A 10 -16.64 17.16 -2.19
C ALA A 10 -15.88 16.97 -0.87
N SER A 11 -15.32 18.04 -0.30
CA SER A 11 -14.54 17.99 0.95
C SER A 11 -15.37 17.62 2.21
N ARG A 12 -16.70 17.77 2.19
CA ARG A 12 -17.56 17.36 3.32
C ARG A 12 -17.94 15.87 3.24
N TYR A 13 -18.13 15.34 2.03
CA TYR A 13 -18.33 13.91 1.81
C TYR A 13 -17.04 13.12 2.07
N ASP A 14 -15.91 13.63 1.58
CA ASP A 14 -14.56 13.15 1.83
C ASP A 14 -14.25 13.09 3.33
N ARG A 15 -14.66 14.11 4.10
CA ARG A 15 -14.48 14.11 5.57
C ARG A 15 -15.38 13.11 6.30
N ILE A 16 -16.62 12.88 5.85
CA ILE A 16 -17.52 11.90 6.49
C ILE A 16 -17.08 10.47 6.13
N GLY A 17 -16.74 10.22 4.86
CA GLY A 17 -16.15 8.96 4.40
C GLY A 17 -14.85 8.65 5.10
N ALA A 18 -13.91 9.60 5.17
CA ALA A 18 -12.66 9.46 5.91
C ALA A 18 -12.88 9.20 7.41
N LEU A 19 -13.90 9.79 8.05
CA LEU A 19 -14.21 9.57 9.47
C LEU A 19 -14.77 8.17 9.75
N THR A 20 -15.64 7.62 8.90
CA THR A 20 -16.08 6.21 9.03
C THR A 20 -14.98 5.23 8.61
N LEU A 21 -14.14 5.57 7.64
CA LEU A 21 -13.06 4.71 7.18
C LEU A 21 -11.89 4.63 8.17
N THR A 22 -11.66 5.69 8.96
CA THR A 22 -10.69 5.67 10.05
C THR A 22 -11.05 4.71 11.19
N GLU A 23 -12.30 4.24 11.29
CA GLU A 23 -12.68 3.26 12.32
C GLU A 23 -12.28 1.82 11.95
N ASP A 24 -12.17 1.48 10.66
CA ASP A 24 -11.80 0.13 10.18
C ASP A 24 -10.33 0.00 9.77
N LEU A 25 -9.64 1.11 9.50
CA LEU A 25 -8.20 1.11 9.22
C LEU A 25 -7.40 1.00 10.53
N PRO A 26 -6.44 0.08 10.66
CA PRO A 26 -5.50 0.10 11.78
C PRO A 26 -4.74 1.43 11.79
N GLU A 27 -4.36 1.93 12.97
CA GLU A 27 -3.62 3.19 13.07
C GLU A 27 -2.38 3.17 12.15
N PRO A 28 -1.99 4.32 11.54
CA PRO A 28 -0.90 4.36 10.55
C PRO A 28 0.43 3.73 11.04
N VAL A 29 0.69 3.79 12.35
CA VAL A 29 1.85 3.18 13.00
C VAL A 29 1.77 1.65 12.98
N ASP A 30 0.58 1.09 13.20
CA ASP A 30 0.34 -0.36 13.18
C ASP A 30 0.38 -0.92 11.76
N LEU A 31 -0.15 -0.18 10.79
CA LEU A 31 -0.12 -0.58 9.37
C LEU A 31 1.31 -0.75 8.86
N SER A 32 2.19 0.21 9.15
CA SER A 32 3.61 0.15 8.76
C SER A 32 4.33 -1.05 9.37
N GLN A 33 3.98 -1.43 10.61
CA GLN A 33 4.54 -2.60 11.27
C GLN A 33 4.02 -3.90 10.66
N TYR A 34 2.73 -3.99 10.30
CA TYR A 34 2.18 -5.14 9.60
C TYR A 34 2.78 -5.30 8.19
N VAL A 35 2.99 -4.20 7.47
CA VAL A 35 3.68 -4.20 6.17
C VAL A 35 5.12 -4.69 6.32
N LYS A 36 5.86 -4.21 7.32
CA LYS A 36 7.21 -4.70 7.61
C LYS A 36 7.24 -6.21 7.84
N ASP A 37 6.31 -6.71 8.66
CA ASP A 37 6.21 -8.12 9.03
C ASP A 37 5.86 -8.99 7.81
N ALA A 38 4.93 -8.54 6.98
CA ALA A 38 4.54 -9.21 5.74
C ALA A 38 5.69 -9.21 4.72
N LEU A 39 6.34 -8.06 4.48
CA LEU A 39 7.51 -7.95 3.58
C LEU A 39 8.68 -8.81 4.03
N SER A 40 8.91 -8.92 5.35
CA SER A 40 9.96 -9.79 5.89
C SER A 40 9.72 -11.27 5.61
N HIS A 41 8.45 -11.65 5.43
CA HIS A 41 8.01 -13.01 5.09
C HIS A 41 7.40 -13.10 3.69
N TYR A 42 7.83 -12.21 2.77
CA TYR A 42 7.28 -12.09 1.41
C TYR A 42 7.28 -13.41 0.63
N TRP A 43 8.33 -14.22 0.83
CA TRP A 43 8.51 -15.52 0.19
C TRP A 43 7.89 -16.71 0.95
N GLY A 44 7.17 -16.43 2.04
CA GLY A 44 6.46 -17.43 2.83
C GLY A 44 6.68 -17.27 4.33
N GLY A 45 5.66 -17.71 5.08
CA GLY A 45 5.68 -17.77 6.54
C GLY A 45 4.47 -17.10 7.20
N PRO A 46 4.31 -17.30 8.52
CA PRO A 46 3.09 -16.93 9.23
C PRO A 46 2.80 -15.43 9.23
N LYS A 47 3.82 -14.58 9.16
CA LYS A 47 3.64 -13.12 9.14
C LYS A 47 3.06 -12.59 7.82
N LEU A 48 3.10 -13.37 6.75
CA LEU A 48 2.40 -13.08 5.50
C LEU A 48 1.04 -13.79 5.49
N SER A 49 1.02 -15.10 5.77
CA SER A 49 -0.18 -15.94 5.61
C SER A 49 -1.23 -15.76 6.71
N LYS A 50 -0.89 -15.06 7.81
CA LYS A 50 -1.80 -14.71 8.92
C LYS A 50 -1.69 -13.22 9.24
N SER A 51 -1.32 -12.42 8.25
CA SER A 51 -1.19 -10.98 8.43
C SER A 51 -2.58 -10.35 8.66
N PRO A 52 -2.72 -9.38 9.58
CA PRO A 52 -3.92 -8.55 9.66
C PRO A 52 -4.27 -7.85 8.34
N LEU A 53 -3.26 -7.62 7.48
CA LEU A 53 -3.45 -7.05 6.13
C LEU A 53 -4.34 -7.90 5.23
N LEU A 54 -4.55 -9.18 5.54
CA LEU A 54 -5.42 -10.06 4.75
C LEU A 54 -6.89 -9.66 4.83
N ASN A 55 -7.28 -8.89 5.84
CA ASN A 55 -8.65 -8.42 6.03
C ASN A 55 -8.92 -7.08 5.33
N LEU A 56 -7.93 -6.52 4.61
CA LEU A 56 -8.10 -5.29 3.85
C LEU A 56 -8.96 -5.56 2.61
N ARG A 57 -9.85 -4.63 2.27
CA ARG A 57 -10.73 -4.70 1.11
C ARG A 57 -9.96 -4.86 -0.19
N ILE A 58 -8.82 -4.19 -0.35
CA ILE A 58 -7.94 -4.38 -1.53
C ILE A 58 -7.43 -5.81 -1.67
N VAL A 59 -7.16 -6.49 -0.55
CA VAL A 59 -6.67 -7.88 -0.56
C VAL A 59 -7.82 -8.84 -0.83
N GLU A 60 -8.99 -8.58 -0.27
CA GLU A 60 -10.20 -9.35 -0.57
C GLU A 60 -10.58 -9.26 -2.05
N ARG A 61 -10.53 -8.06 -2.65
CA ARG A 61 -10.76 -7.88 -4.10
C ARG A 61 -9.74 -8.64 -4.95
N ALA A 62 -8.46 -8.58 -4.57
CA ALA A 62 -7.41 -9.33 -5.26
C ALA A 62 -7.51 -10.86 -5.06
N LEU A 63 -8.29 -11.34 -4.09
CA LEU A 63 -8.42 -12.77 -3.80
C LEU A 63 -9.10 -13.52 -4.94
N ASP A 64 -10.11 -12.90 -5.55
CA ASP A 64 -10.87 -13.45 -6.67
C ASP A 64 -9.99 -13.67 -7.91
N GLU A 65 -9.00 -12.81 -8.12
CA GLU A 65 -8.03 -12.90 -9.21
C GLU A 65 -6.92 -13.94 -8.97
N HIS A 66 -6.74 -14.37 -7.71
CA HIS A 66 -5.63 -15.23 -7.28
C HIS A 66 -6.09 -16.60 -6.78
N GLU A 67 -7.12 -17.16 -7.41
CA GLU A 67 -7.62 -18.53 -7.16
C GLU A 67 -7.94 -18.79 -5.68
N GLY A 68 -8.33 -17.76 -4.92
CA GLY A 68 -8.62 -17.90 -3.50
C GLY A 68 -7.40 -18.10 -2.60
N ASN A 69 -6.17 -17.81 -3.06
CA ASN A 69 -4.96 -17.88 -2.24
C ASN A 69 -4.64 -16.52 -1.58
N PRO A 70 -4.91 -16.33 -0.27
CA PRO A 70 -4.75 -15.03 0.38
C PRO A 70 -3.31 -14.56 0.45
N SER A 71 -2.35 -15.48 0.51
CA SER A 71 -0.92 -15.14 0.52
C SER A 71 -0.45 -14.61 -0.83
N ASN A 72 -1.05 -15.08 -1.93
CA ASN A 72 -0.74 -14.57 -3.26
C ASN A 72 -1.42 -13.22 -3.50
N ALA A 73 -2.68 -13.06 -3.10
CA ALA A 73 -3.40 -11.79 -3.15
C ALA A 73 -2.64 -10.69 -2.39
N LEU A 74 -2.28 -10.94 -1.13
CA LEU A 74 -1.49 -9.98 -0.34
C LEU A 74 -0.12 -9.69 -0.97
N ARG A 75 0.52 -10.68 -1.61
CA ARG A 75 1.80 -10.48 -2.29
C ARG A 75 1.66 -9.54 -3.49
N THR A 76 0.56 -9.66 -4.24
CA THR A 76 0.24 -8.79 -5.36
C THR A 76 0.03 -7.36 -4.87
N ILE A 77 -0.81 -7.17 -3.85
CA ILE A 77 -1.04 -5.85 -3.25
C ILE A 77 0.25 -5.21 -2.73
N LEU A 78 1.09 -5.95 -2.01
CA LEU A 78 2.38 -5.44 -1.55
C LEU A 78 3.32 -5.07 -2.71
N LYS A 79 3.28 -5.83 -3.81
CA LYS A 79 4.06 -5.53 -5.01
C LYS A 79 3.57 -4.24 -5.68
N GLU A 80 2.27 -4.07 -5.82
CA GLU A 80 1.67 -2.84 -6.38
C GLU A 80 1.98 -1.62 -5.51
N ALA A 81 1.87 -1.75 -4.18
CA ALA A 81 2.24 -0.69 -3.26
C ALA A 81 3.73 -0.32 -3.37
N ILE A 82 4.63 -1.28 -3.56
CA ILE A 82 6.05 -1.00 -3.82
C ILE A 82 6.25 -0.26 -5.15
N GLU A 83 5.52 -0.65 -6.20
CA GLU A 83 5.58 0.05 -7.49
C GLU A 83 5.06 1.49 -7.41
N ARG A 84 4.09 1.80 -6.53
CA ARG A 84 3.65 3.19 -6.28
C ARG A 84 4.74 4.06 -5.62
N VAL A 85 5.70 3.45 -4.91
CA VAL A 85 6.86 4.15 -4.33
C VAL A 85 7.96 4.42 -5.36
N ARG A 86 7.84 3.85 -6.57
CA ARG A 86 8.83 4.00 -7.64
C ARG A 86 8.89 5.46 -8.15
N PRO A 87 10.06 6.11 -8.14
CA PRO A 87 10.20 7.43 -8.75
C PRO A 87 10.03 7.39 -10.28
N GLU A 88 9.68 8.54 -10.85
CA GLU A 88 9.63 8.71 -12.30
C GLU A 88 11.02 8.64 -12.95
N GLY A 89 11.05 8.25 -14.23
CA GLY A 89 12.25 8.22 -15.06
C GLY A 89 13.00 6.88 -15.06
N GLU A 90 14.24 6.93 -15.56
CA GLU A 90 15.10 5.74 -15.65
C GLU A 90 15.66 5.35 -14.29
N ARG A 91 15.75 4.04 -14.06
CA ARG A 91 16.26 3.48 -12.82
C ARG A 91 17.70 3.91 -12.56
N ARG A 92 17.94 4.48 -11.38
CA ARG A 92 19.28 4.91 -10.94
C ARG A 92 19.59 4.43 -9.53
N PHE A 93 20.86 4.52 -9.15
CA PHE A 93 21.33 4.35 -7.76
C PHE A 93 21.53 5.72 -7.11
N THR A 94 20.56 6.62 -7.28
CA THR A 94 20.56 7.98 -6.71
C THR A 94 19.71 8.05 -5.44
N GLY A 95 19.78 9.18 -4.74
CA GLY A 95 19.01 9.41 -3.51
C GLY A 95 17.49 9.25 -3.68
N GLU A 96 16.94 9.67 -4.82
CA GLU A 96 15.51 9.54 -5.14
C GLU A 96 15.07 8.07 -5.26
N TRP A 97 15.90 7.24 -5.90
CA TRP A 97 15.62 5.83 -6.12
C TRP A 97 15.95 4.93 -4.93
N ILE A 98 16.52 5.49 -3.87
CA ILE A 98 17.15 4.68 -2.82
C ILE A 98 16.12 3.83 -2.06
N LEU A 99 14.93 4.37 -1.80
CA LEU A 99 13.88 3.67 -1.07
C LEU A 99 13.34 2.49 -1.90
N TYR A 100 13.00 2.74 -3.16
CA TYR A 100 12.56 1.71 -4.09
C TYR A 100 13.62 0.61 -4.28
N ASN A 101 14.88 0.98 -4.48
CA ASN A 101 15.98 0.01 -4.62
C ASN A 101 16.16 -0.84 -3.35
N ILE A 102 15.98 -0.26 -2.15
CA ILE A 102 16.02 -1.03 -0.90
C ILE A 102 14.89 -2.04 -0.87
N LEU A 103 13.65 -1.63 -1.19
CA LEU A 103 12.48 -2.51 -1.17
C LEU A 103 12.68 -3.71 -2.10
N GLU A 104 13.06 -3.43 -3.33
CA GLU A 104 13.25 -4.45 -4.35
C GLU A 104 14.42 -5.39 -4.00
N LEU A 105 15.61 -4.85 -3.67
CA LEU A 105 16.76 -5.69 -3.38
C LEU A 105 16.56 -6.51 -2.09
N LYS A 106 16.04 -5.89 -1.02
CA LYS A 106 15.94 -6.52 0.29
C LYS A 106 14.78 -7.51 0.40
N PHE A 107 13.61 -7.15 -0.14
CA PHE A 107 12.37 -7.93 0.06
C PHE A 107 12.02 -8.71 -1.20
N MET A 108 11.89 -8.04 -2.35
CA MET A 108 11.49 -8.72 -3.60
C MET A 108 12.56 -9.64 -4.16
N GLN A 109 13.86 -9.37 -3.94
CA GLN A 109 14.95 -10.25 -4.38
C GLN A 109 15.53 -11.08 -3.23
N GLY A 110 15.09 -10.84 -1.98
CA GLY A 110 15.53 -11.59 -0.80
C GLY A 110 17.02 -11.41 -0.44
N ARG A 111 17.69 -10.34 -0.90
CA ARG A 111 19.13 -10.16 -0.65
C ARG A 111 19.42 -9.91 0.83
N LYS A 112 20.63 -10.28 1.24
CA LYS A 112 21.13 -10.04 2.60
C LYS A 112 21.45 -8.55 2.80
N VAL A 113 21.26 -8.05 4.02
CA VAL A 113 21.49 -6.64 4.40
C VAL A 113 22.87 -6.15 3.92
N ARG A 114 23.92 -6.91 4.21
CA ARG A 114 25.30 -6.60 3.79
C ARG A 114 25.46 -6.44 2.28
N GLU A 115 24.81 -7.30 1.49
CA GLU A 115 24.87 -7.23 0.01
C GLU A 115 24.15 -6.00 -0.52
N VAL A 116 22.99 -5.67 0.06
CA VAL A 116 22.22 -4.47 -0.30
C VAL A 116 23.02 -3.21 0.04
N ALA A 117 23.56 -3.12 1.25
CA ALA A 117 24.36 -1.97 1.70
C ALA A 117 25.58 -1.74 0.80
N MET A 118 26.29 -2.81 0.46
CA MET A 118 27.44 -2.76 -0.46
C MET A 118 27.01 -2.29 -1.86
N ARG A 119 25.93 -2.84 -2.41
CA ARG A 119 25.45 -2.51 -3.75
C ARG A 119 24.96 -1.06 -3.86
N LEU A 120 24.39 -0.52 -2.78
CA LEU A 120 23.92 0.86 -2.70
C LEU A 120 24.99 1.83 -2.16
N ALA A 121 26.24 1.37 -2.00
CA ALA A 121 27.36 2.16 -1.51
C ALA A 121 27.06 2.92 -0.20
N MET A 122 26.41 2.25 0.77
CA MET A 122 26.07 2.82 2.08
C MET A 122 26.45 1.90 3.23
N SER A 123 26.49 2.45 4.45
CA SER A 123 26.66 1.65 5.66
C SER A 123 25.39 0.88 6.00
N GLU A 124 25.52 -0.24 6.73
CA GLU A 124 24.34 -1.00 7.21
C GLU A 124 23.43 -0.15 8.12
N ALA A 125 24.02 0.70 8.95
CA ALA A 125 23.26 1.62 9.80
C ALA A 125 22.41 2.61 8.98
N ASP A 126 22.94 3.10 7.86
CA ASP A 126 22.19 3.96 6.95
C ASP A 126 21.11 3.19 6.19
N LEU A 127 21.41 1.97 5.76
CA LEU A 127 20.45 1.06 5.16
C LEU A 127 19.25 0.83 6.08
N TYR A 128 19.46 0.52 7.36
CA TYR A 128 18.34 0.31 8.30
C TYR A 128 17.45 1.54 8.46
N ARG A 129 18.03 2.75 8.51
CA ARG A 129 17.25 4.00 8.58
C ARG A 129 16.42 4.21 7.33
N LYS A 130 17.01 4.04 6.15
CA LYS A 130 16.30 4.21 4.87
C LYS A 130 15.28 3.10 4.63
N GLN A 131 15.56 1.89 5.08
CA GLN A 131 14.61 0.77 5.04
C GLN A 131 13.34 1.09 5.84
N ARG A 132 13.48 1.71 7.03
CA ARG A 132 12.31 2.15 7.81
C ARG A 132 11.43 3.13 7.02
N VAL A 133 12.04 4.16 6.43
CA VAL A 133 11.33 5.14 5.60
C VAL A 133 10.70 4.48 4.37
N ALA A 134 11.39 3.53 3.75
CA ALA A 134 10.86 2.82 2.59
C ALA A 134 9.63 1.96 2.94
N ILE A 135 9.63 1.30 4.10
CA ILE A 135 8.49 0.54 4.61
C ILE A 135 7.31 1.48 4.93
N GLU A 136 7.58 2.62 5.57
CA GLU A 136 6.55 3.64 5.86
C GLU A 136 5.89 4.15 4.57
N ALA A 137 6.68 4.37 3.51
CA ALA A 137 6.14 4.75 2.20
C ALA A 137 5.23 3.67 1.59
N VAL A 138 5.58 2.39 1.75
CA VAL A 138 4.70 1.27 1.32
C VAL A 138 3.44 1.21 2.19
N GLY A 139 3.55 1.42 3.49
CA GLY A 139 2.38 1.51 4.39
C GLY A 139 1.40 2.59 3.97
N GLN A 140 1.91 3.78 3.64
CA GLN A 140 1.11 4.87 3.11
C GLN A 140 0.44 4.51 1.78
N ALA A 141 1.18 3.89 0.85
CA ALA A 141 0.63 3.45 -0.43
C ALA A 141 -0.49 2.40 -0.25
N VAL A 142 -0.34 1.46 0.69
CA VAL A 142 -1.38 0.48 1.05
C VAL A 142 -2.62 1.18 1.61
N ALA A 143 -2.46 2.16 2.50
CA ALA A 143 -3.60 2.92 3.03
C ALA A 143 -4.36 3.69 1.93
N GLU A 144 -3.64 4.30 1.01
CA GLU A 144 -4.24 5.00 -0.14
C GLU A 144 -4.96 4.05 -1.09
N MET A 145 -4.39 2.86 -1.35
CA MET A 145 -5.04 1.81 -2.13
C MET A 145 -6.35 1.37 -1.45
N GLU A 146 -6.33 1.19 -0.13
CA GLU A 146 -7.50 0.78 0.63
C GLU A 146 -8.61 1.82 0.57
N LEU A 147 -8.28 3.10 0.78
CA LEU A 147 -9.23 4.21 0.63
C LEU A 147 -9.87 4.24 -0.78
N GLN A 148 -9.05 4.11 -1.83
CA GLN A 148 -9.56 4.05 -3.21
C GLN A 148 -10.52 2.88 -3.44
N ALA A 149 -10.21 1.70 -2.88
CA ALA A 149 -11.07 0.54 -3.05
C ALA A 149 -12.44 0.70 -2.38
N HIS A 150 -12.50 1.40 -1.24
CA HIS A 150 -13.76 1.73 -0.59
C HIS A 150 -14.56 2.80 -1.34
N GLU A 151 -13.91 3.83 -1.88
CA GLU A 151 -14.57 4.85 -2.69
C GLU A 151 -15.24 4.23 -3.93
N GLU A 152 -14.53 3.36 -4.66
CA GLU A 152 -15.08 2.66 -5.83
C GLU A 152 -16.32 1.81 -5.47
N GLU A 153 -16.33 1.17 -4.31
CA GLU A 153 -17.46 0.35 -3.84
C GLU A 153 -18.70 1.21 -3.49
N LEU A 154 -18.48 2.40 -2.91
CA LEU A 154 -19.53 3.37 -2.66
C LEU A 154 -20.12 3.97 -3.95
N GLU A 155 -19.28 4.20 -4.97
CA GLU A 155 -19.75 4.66 -6.28
C GLU A 155 -20.58 3.59 -7.00
N ILE A 156 -20.16 2.32 -6.96
CA ILE A 156 -20.89 1.20 -7.58
C ILE A 156 -22.24 0.98 -6.89
N SER A 157 -22.30 1.07 -5.56
CA SER A 157 -23.53 0.92 -4.79
C SER A 157 -24.48 2.11 -4.92
N GLY A 158 -23.97 3.34 -5.07
CA GLY A 158 -24.77 4.56 -5.23
C GLY A 158 -25.44 4.72 -6.61
N VAL A 159 -24.96 4.04 -7.66
CA VAL A 159 -25.55 4.10 -9.00
C VAL A 159 -26.85 3.26 -9.11
N GLY A 160 -27.06 2.29 -8.21
CA GLY A 160 -28.22 1.39 -8.22
C GLY A 160 -29.57 2.01 -7.83
N ASP A 161 -29.58 3.13 -7.09
CA ASP A 161 -30.81 3.73 -6.53
C ASP A 161 -31.47 4.79 -7.43
N SER A 162 -30.94 5.04 -8.64
CA SER A 162 -31.37 6.17 -9.49
C SER A 162 -32.31 5.83 -10.66
N TRP A 163 -32.75 4.58 -10.81
CA TRP A 163 -33.67 4.17 -11.89
C TRP A 163 -34.86 3.35 -11.37
N SER A 164 -35.85 4.05 -10.82
CA SER A 164 -37.23 3.56 -10.69
C SER A 164 -38.16 4.77 -10.59
N GLY A 165 -38.52 5.34 -11.73
CA GLY A 165 -39.42 6.48 -11.80
C GLY A 165 -39.53 7.05 -13.20
N ASP A 166 -40.19 6.33 -14.10
CA ASP A 166 -41.27 6.84 -14.97
C ASP A 166 -41.93 5.68 -15.75
#